data_AF-A0A0A9SP45-F1
#
_entry.id   AF-A0A0A9SP45-F1
#
_cell.length_a   1.000
_cell.length_b   1.000
_cell.length_c   1.000
_cell.angle_alpha   90.00
_cell.angle_beta   90.00
_cell.angle_gamma   90.00
#
_symmetry.space_group_name_H-M   'P 1'
#
loop_
_entity.id
_entity.type
_entity.pdbx_description
1 polymer ?
#
loop_
_entity_poly.entity_id
_entity_poly.type
_entity_poly.pdbx_seq_one_letter_code
_entity_poly.pdbx_strand_id
1 'polypeptide(L)'
;MWATMLECHQCQNAIIKLVSRSCHLKISFQSESQCQAAFLLSVELRKLCSNFQNWMASHKAYLCSLNLWLHKCMKPLNRRKGSRKQSVVDVSPTWCAVAPIFTTCEIWIKLLGDLPTRDLEEAIEGLITDISHSIPHQDNVPKDGTGGEILASYAPADLLSSLMRFQEKLEAFSEVSLQKYIDLQKNIGAAKEMIWRKD
;
A
#
# COMPACT_ATOMS: atom_id res chain seq x y z
N MET A 1 7.32 10.71 -11.37
CA MET A 1 7.80 9.46 -10.75
C MET A 1 6.63 8.52 -10.43
N TRP A 2 5.71 8.86 -9.51
CA TRP A 2 4.58 7.97 -9.16
C TRP A 2 3.59 7.72 -10.29
N ALA A 3 3.26 8.73 -11.11
CA ALA A 3 2.45 8.56 -12.32
C ALA A 3 3.08 7.59 -13.32
N THR A 4 4.37 7.76 -13.60
CA THR A 4 5.14 6.85 -14.46
C THR A 4 5.20 5.42 -13.90
N MET A 5 5.23 5.27 -12.57
CA MET A 5 5.20 3.94 -11.94
C MET A 5 3.83 3.28 -12.10
N LEU A 6 2.74 4.03 -11.97
CA LEU A 6 1.39 3.55 -12.25
C LEU A 6 1.25 3.12 -13.72
N GLU A 7 1.72 3.93 -14.67
CA GLU A 7 1.73 3.57 -16.10
C GLU A 7 2.49 2.25 -16.34
N CYS A 8 3.63 2.06 -15.66
CA CYS A 8 4.38 0.82 -15.73
C CYS A 8 3.59 -0.37 -15.17
N HIS A 9 2.93 -0.22 -14.02
CA HIS A 9 2.08 -1.27 -13.44
C HIS A 9 0.89 -1.62 -14.34
N GLN A 10 0.25 -0.62 -14.96
CA GLN A 10 -0.82 -0.83 -15.93
C GLN A 10 -0.34 -1.62 -17.15
N CYS A 11 0.84 -1.27 -17.69
CA CYS A 11 1.47 -2.02 -18.78
C CYS A 11 1.78 -3.47 -18.37
N GLN A 12 2.35 -3.68 -17.18
CA GLN A 12 2.63 -5.02 -16.66
C GLN A 12 1.36 -5.86 -16.52
N ASN A 13 0.29 -5.29 -15.94
CA ASN A 13 -0.98 -5.97 -15.77
C ASN A 13 -1.61 -6.32 -17.13
N ALA A 14 -1.56 -5.40 -18.10
CA ALA A 14 -2.08 -5.62 -19.44
C ALA A 14 -1.36 -6.78 -20.17
N ILE A 15 -0.03 -6.82 -20.11
CA ILE A 15 0.77 -7.90 -20.69
C ILE A 15 0.41 -9.23 -20.05
N ILE A 16 0.31 -9.28 -18.72
CA ILE A 16 0.07 -10.53 -17.99
C ILE A 16 -1.36 -11.03 -18.24
N LYS A 17 -2.35 -10.15 -18.29
CA LYS A 17 -3.71 -10.47 -18.71
C LYS A 17 -3.79 -11.01 -20.14
N LEU A 18 -2.97 -10.47 -21.05
CA LEU A 18 -2.90 -10.96 -22.43
C LEU A 18 -2.29 -12.37 -22.49
N VAL A 19 -1.20 -12.60 -21.77
CA VAL A 19 -0.52 -13.90 -21.72
C VAL A 19 -1.40 -14.95 -21.04
N SER A 20 -2.08 -14.60 -19.94
CA SER A 20 -2.92 -15.53 -19.20
C SER A 20 -4.16 -15.99 -19.99
N ARG A 21 -4.73 -15.13 -20.84
CA ARG A 21 -5.81 -15.50 -21.77
C ARG A 21 -5.37 -16.47 -22.86
N SER A 22 -4.10 -16.39 -23.23
CA SER A 22 -3.52 -17.15 -24.36
C SER A 22 -2.88 -18.46 -23.90
N CYS A 23 -2.60 -18.60 -22.60
CA CYS A 23 -1.82 -19.69 -22.06
C CYS A 23 -2.44 -20.22 -20.75
N HIS A 24 -2.98 -21.44 -20.80
CA HIS A 24 -3.31 -22.21 -19.60
C HIS A 24 -2.02 -22.77 -18.97
N LEU A 25 -1.16 -21.88 -18.43
CA LEU A 25 0.06 -22.31 -17.76
C LEU A 25 -0.29 -22.84 -16.37
N LYS A 26 -0.36 -24.17 -16.24
CA LYS A 26 -0.19 -24.80 -14.94
C LYS A 26 1.28 -24.65 -14.55
N ILE A 27 1.59 -23.64 -13.73
CA ILE A 27 2.94 -23.44 -13.22
C ILE A 27 3.22 -24.60 -12.25
N SER A 28 4.20 -25.43 -12.60
CA SER A 28 4.72 -26.45 -11.71
C SER A 28 6.23 -26.28 -11.58
N PHE A 29 6.71 -26.31 -10.34
CA PHE A 29 8.14 -26.24 -10.04
C PHE A 29 8.68 -27.67 -10.03
N GLN A 30 9.23 -28.11 -11.17
CA GLN A 30 9.63 -29.49 -11.42
C GLN A 30 11.13 -29.71 -11.16
N SER A 31 11.96 -28.68 -11.38
CA SER A 31 13.39 -28.76 -11.10
C SER A 31 13.75 -28.18 -9.74
N GLU A 32 14.84 -28.67 -9.13
CA GLU A 32 15.38 -28.11 -7.88
C GLU A 32 15.64 -26.60 -7.98
N SER A 33 16.16 -26.15 -9.14
CA SER A 33 16.37 -24.72 -9.42
C SER A 33 15.06 -23.91 -9.46
N GLN A 34 13.99 -24.47 -10.00
CA GLN A 34 12.66 -23.84 -10.01
C GLN A 34 12.07 -23.77 -8.61
N CYS A 35 12.21 -24.83 -7.80
CA CYS A 35 11.79 -24.86 -6.40
C CYS A 35 12.55 -23.82 -5.58
N GLN A 36 13.86 -23.71 -5.76
CA GLN A 36 14.69 -22.71 -5.09
C GLN A 36 14.29 -21.29 -5.50
N ALA A 37 14.05 -21.05 -6.79
CA ALA A 37 13.58 -19.75 -7.28
C ALA A 37 12.20 -19.38 -6.70
N ALA A 38 11.27 -20.33 -6.64
CA ALA A 38 9.95 -20.14 -6.04
C ALA A 38 10.05 -19.85 -4.54
N PHE A 39 10.93 -20.55 -3.82
CA PHE A 39 11.19 -20.30 -2.41
C PHE A 39 11.73 -18.88 -2.20
N LEU A 40 12.73 -18.46 -2.97
CA LEU A 40 13.29 -17.11 -2.89
C LEU A 40 12.23 -16.04 -3.20
N LEU A 41 11.39 -16.26 -4.21
CA LEU A 41 10.27 -15.38 -4.52
C LEU A 41 9.31 -15.25 -3.33
N SER A 42 8.97 -16.35 -2.66
CA SER A 42 8.11 -16.32 -1.47
C SER A 42 8.72 -15.50 -0.32
N VAL A 43 10.04 -15.58 -0.15
CA VAL A 43 10.77 -14.81 0.88
C VAL A 43 10.76 -13.31 0.56
N GLU A 44 11.04 -12.95 -0.69
CA GLU A 44 11.01 -11.54 -1.12
C GLU A 44 9.61 -10.94 -1.08
N LEU A 45 8.55 -11.70 -1.43
CA LEU A 45 7.17 -11.25 -1.30
C LEU A 45 6.77 -11.02 0.16
N ARG A 46 7.20 -11.89 1.08
CA ARG A 46 6.96 -11.70 2.52
C ARG A 46 7.67 -10.45 3.04
N LYS A 47 8.90 -10.22 2.58
CA LYS A 47 9.65 -9.00 2.90
C LYS A 47 8.99 -7.76 2.32
N LEU A 48 8.47 -7.82 1.09
CA LEU A 48 7.67 -6.76 0.47
C LEU A 48 6.44 -6.44 1.32
N CYS A 49 5.66 -7.44 1.72
CA CYS A 49 4.46 -7.27 2.55
C CYS A 49 4.80 -6.58 3.88
N SER A 50 5.81 -7.09 4.59
CA SER A 50 6.24 -6.51 5.87
C SER A 50 6.76 -5.07 5.72
N ASN A 51 7.56 -4.81 4.68
CA ASN A 51 8.05 -3.45 4.40
C ASN A 51 6.91 -2.50 4.06
N PHE A 52 5.93 -2.95 3.29
CA PHE A 52 4.76 -2.17 2.92
C PHE A 52 3.92 -1.81 4.15
N GLN A 53 3.63 -2.79 5.02
CA GLN A 53 2.94 -2.59 6.30
C GLN A 53 3.67 -1.58 7.19
N ASN A 54 4.98 -1.76 7.36
CA ASN A 54 5.81 -0.86 8.15
C ASN A 54 5.85 0.56 7.58
N TRP A 55 5.94 0.69 6.26
CA TRP A 55 5.91 1.99 5.58
C TRP A 55 4.57 2.69 5.79
N MET A 56 3.45 2.00 5.59
CA MET A 56 2.11 2.55 5.81
C MET A 56 1.90 2.99 7.27
N ALA A 57 2.28 2.14 8.22
CA ALA A 57 2.18 2.45 9.65
C ALA A 57 3.05 3.65 10.03
N SER A 58 4.30 3.69 9.57
CA SER A 58 5.24 4.79 9.84
C SER A 58 4.76 6.11 9.25
N HIS A 59 4.24 6.09 8.02
CA HIS A 59 3.69 7.28 7.36
C HIS A 59 2.51 7.86 8.14
N LYS A 60 1.57 7.00 8.56
CA LYS A 60 0.43 7.43 9.37
C LYS A 60 0.86 7.95 10.74
N ALA A 61 1.76 7.25 11.43
CA ALA A 61 2.27 7.66 12.75
C ALA A 61 3.00 9.01 12.68
N TYR A 62 3.81 9.22 11.64
CA TYR A 62 4.48 10.49 11.39
C TYR A 62 3.48 11.64 11.25
N LEU A 63 2.46 11.48 10.39
CA LEU A 63 1.46 12.54 10.17
C LEU A 63 0.62 12.81 11.43
N CYS A 64 0.22 11.76 12.17
CA CYS A 64 -0.47 11.94 13.45
C CYS A 64 0.38 12.72 14.46
N SER A 65 1.68 12.40 14.53
CA SER A 65 2.62 13.06 15.44
C SER A 65 2.85 14.52 15.04
N LEU A 66 3.00 14.79 13.74
CA LEU A 66 3.10 16.14 13.18
C LEU A 66 1.85 16.95 13.50
N ASN A 67 0.65 16.39 13.24
CA ASN A 67 -0.61 17.05 13.52
C ASN A 67 -0.74 17.39 15.01
N LEU A 68 -0.42 16.44 15.90
CA LEU A 68 -0.44 16.66 17.35
C LEU A 68 0.58 17.74 17.79
N TRP A 69 1.77 17.73 17.21
CA TRP A 69 2.80 18.74 17.48
C TRP A 69 2.33 20.14 17.08
N LEU A 70 1.79 20.29 15.87
CA LEU A 70 1.20 21.55 15.40
C LEU A 70 0.12 22.06 16.35
N HIS A 71 -0.75 21.18 16.84
CA HIS A 71 -1.81 21.55 17.78
C HIS A 71 -1.24 22.03 19.12
N LYS A 72 -0.16 21.43 19.61
CA LYS A 72 0.54 21.88 20.82
C LYS A 72 1.16 23.26 20.63
N CYS A 73 1.73 23.56 19.45
CA CYS A 73 2.29 24.87 19.15
C CYS A 73 1.26 26.02 19.18
N MET A 74 -0.01 25.74 18.93
CA MET A 74 -1.08 26.77 18.91
C MET A 74 -1.73 27.02 20.28
N LYS A 75 -1.71 26.07 21.21
CA LYS A 75 -2.30 26.24 22.56
C LYS A 75 -1.76 27.46 23.33
N PRO A 76 -0.45 27.78 23.31
CA PRO A 76 0.10 28.99 23.94
C PRO A 76 -0.37 30.30 23.28
N LEU A 77 -0.60 30.29 21.97
CA LEU A 77 -1.04 31.47 21.21
C LEU A 77 -2.47 31.88 21.60
N ASN A 78 -3.34 30.90 21.84
CA ASN A 78 -4.74 31.13 22.23
C ASN A 78 -4.89 31.61 23.69
N ARG A 79 -3.98 31.20 24.59
CA ARG A 79 -4.03 31.62 26.01
C ARG A 79 -3.61 33.06 26.26
N ARG A 80 -2.80 33.68 25.40
CA ARG A 80 -2.36 35.08 25.55
C ARG A 80 -3.45 36.12 25.24
N LYS A 81 -4.56 35.73 24.58
CA LYS A 81 -5.70 36.63 24.29
C LYS A 81 -6.64 36.87 25.50
N GLY A 82 -6.37 36.24 26.65
CA GLY A 82 -7.15 36.40 27.87
C GLY A 82 -6.78 37.64 28.70
N SER A 83 -6.80 38.85 28.12
CA SER A 83 -6.91 40.07 28.93
C SER A 83 -7.53 41.21 28.13
N ARG A 84 -8.82 41.44 28.43
CA ARG A 84 -9.68 42.60 28.16
C ARG A 84 -10.20 42.84 26.73
N LYS A 85 -11.53 42.84 26.72
CA LYS A 85 -12.51 43.29 25.72
C LYS A 85 -12.94 42.26 24.68
N GLN A 86 -14.14 41.74 24.96
CA GLN A 86 -15.11 41.21 24.03
C GLN A 86 -15.23 42.15 22.80
N SER A 87 -14.62 41.77 21.69
CA SER A 87 -15.05 42.19 20.36
C SER A 87 -14.90 40.98 19.44
N VAL A 88 -15.91 40.76 18.60
CA VAL A 88 -15.97 39.97 17.36
C VAL A 88 -14.84 38.96 17.18
N VAL A 89 -15.17 37.68 16.96
CA VAL A 89 -14.24 36.56 16.68
C VAL A 89 -13.24 36.96 15.58
N ASP A 90 -12.18 37.68 15.96
CA ASP A 90 -11.06 38.03 15.11
C ASP A 90 -10.15 36.82 15.18
N VAL A 91 -10.48 35.90 14.28
CA VAL A 91 -9.55 34.88 13.81
C VAL A 91 -8.26 35.62 13.48
N SER A 92 -7.19 35.41 14.26
CA SER A 92 -5.96 36.18 14.05
C SER A 92 -5.46 35.91 12.63
N PRO A 93 -4.83 36.90 11.96
CA PRO A 93 -4.17 36.69 10.67
C PRO A 93 -3.26 35.45 10.69
N THR A 94 -2.58 35.23 11.83
CA THR A 94 -1.78 34.03 12.10
C THR A 94 -2.61 32.73 12.06
N TRP A 95 -3.81 32.69 12.65
CA TRP A 95 -4.69 31.51 12.60
C TRP A 95 -5.20 31.25 11.18
N CYS A 96 -5.58 32.29 10.43
CA CYS A 96 -5.94 32.17 9.02
C CYS A 96 -4.78 31.61 8.17
N ALA A 97 -3.55 32.04 8.45
CA ALA A 97 -2.36 31.59 7.72
C ALA A 97 -1.95 30.14 8.05
N VAL A 98 -2.20 29.67 9.27
CA VAL A 98 -1.81 28.30 9.72
C VAL A 98 -2.95 27.28 9.65
N ALA A 99 -4.21 27.68 9.59
CA ALA A 99 -5.35 26.76 9.46
C ALA A 99 -5.20 25.75 8.29
N PRO A 100 -4.65 26.12 7.12
CA PRO A 100 -4.44 25.18 6.02
C PRO A 100 -3.56 23.98 6.35
N ILE A 101 -2.52 24.14 7.19
CA ILE A 101 -1.62 23.00 7.48
C ILE A 101 -2.30 21.97 8.37
N PHE A 102 -3.18 22.39 9.29
CA PHE A 102 -3.99 21.49 10.12
C PHE A 102 -4.95 20.68 9.26
N THR A 103 -5.73 21.38 8.44
CA THR A 103 -6.68 20.75 7.51
C THR A 103 -5.97 19.82 6.54
N THR A 104 -4.79 20.20 6.05
CA THR A 104 -3.97 19.34 5.18
C THR A 104 -3.55 18.05 5.89
N CYS A 105 -3.04 18.15 7.13
CA CYS A 105 -2.64 16.96 7.89
C CYS A 105 -3.84 16.04 8.18
N GLU A 106 -4.99 16.59 8.56
CA GLU A 106 -6.21 15.82 8.84
C GLU A 106 -6.73 15.11 7.58
N ILE A 107 -6.79 15.84 6.45
CA ILE A 107 -7.14 15.25 5.16
C ILE A 107 -6.17 14.13 4.83
N TRP A 108 -4.85 14.36 4.93
CA TRP A 108 -3.85 13.35 4.59
C TRP A 108 -3.94 12.09 5.47
N ILE A 109 -4.10 12.25 6.79
CA ILE A 109 -4.31 11.12 7.71
C ILE A 109 -5.54 10.31 7.30
N LYS A 110 -6.65 10.98 6.98
CA LYS A 110 -7.87 10.33 6.50
C LYS A 110 -7.63 9.60 5.18
N LEU A 111 -6.97 10.25 4.23
CA LEU A 111 -6.64 9.68 2.93
C LEU A 111 -5.83 8.39 3.06
N LEU A 112 -4.83 8.34 3.95
CA LEU A 112 -4.07 7.12 4.24
C LEU A 112 -4.92 6.01 4.85
N GLY A 113 -5.94 6.36 5.64
CA GLY A 113 -6.89 5.40 6.20
C GLY A 113 -7.85 4.80 5.16
N ASP A 114 -8.14 5.56 4.10
CA ASP A 114 -9.06 5.14 3.03
C ASP A 114 -8.36 4.33 1.91
N LEU A 115 -7.04 4.14 1.98
CA LEU A 115 -6.32 3.38 0.97
C LEU A 115 -6.69 1.88 1.05
N PRO A 116 -6.73 1.16 -0.09
CA PRO A 116 -6.99 -0.29 -0.12
C PRO A 116 -5.75 -1.09 0.32
N THR A 117 -5.10 -0.68 1.41
CA THR A 117 -3.89 -1.27 1.97
C THR A 117 -4.11 -2.73 2.35
N ARG A 118 -5.23 -3.01 3.04
CA ARG A 118 -5.59 -4.38 3.44
C ARG A 118 -5.80 -5.30 2.25
N ASP A 119 -6.53 -4.84 1.24
CA ASP A 119 -6.79 -5.63 0.03
C ASP A 119 -5.48 -6.04 -0.68
N LEU A 120 -4.49 -5.14 -0.71
CA LEU A 120 -3.19 -5.43 -1.28
C LEU A 120 -2.39 -6.40 -0.41
N GLU A 121 -2.38 -6.21 0.91
CA GLU A 121 -1.73 -7.15 1.85
C GLU A 121 -2.30 -8.55 1.74
N GLU A 122 -3.63 -8.69 1.75
CA GLU A 122 -4.32 -9.97 1.60
C GLU A 122 -4.00 -10.65 0.25
N ALA A 123 -3.83 -9.87 -0.82
CA ALA A 123 -3.44 -10.41 -2.12
C ALA A 123 -1.97 -10.84 -2.19
N ILE A 124 -1.06 -10.13 -1.53
CA ILE A 124 0.35 -10.55 -1.40
C ILE A 124 0.44 -11.85 -0.60
N GLU A 125 -0.24 -11.93 0.54
CA GLU A 125 -0.26 -13.14 1.37
C GLU A 125 -0.86 -14.34 0.63
N GLY A 126 -1.97 -14.13 -0.09
CA GLY A 126 -2.55 -15.18 -0.94
C GLY A 126 -1.57 -15.71 -1.99
N LEU A 127 -0.84 -14.82 -2.67
CA LEU A 127 0.18 -15.21 -3.63
C LEU A 127 1.34 -15.98 -2.96
N ILE A 128 1.78 -15.57 -1.78
CA ILE A 128 2.82 -16.28 -1.01
C ILE A 128 2.35 -17.71 -0.70
N THR A 129 1.13 -17.86 -0.20
CA THR A 129 0.52 -19.17 0.12
C THR A 129 0.48 -20.07 -1.10
N ASP A 130 0.01 -19.58 -2.24
CA ASP A 130 -0.08 -20.38 -3.47
C ASP A 130 1.30 -20.76 -4.03
N ILE A 131 2.29 -19.87 -3.94
CA ILE A 131 3.68 -20.18 -4.31
C ILE A 131 4.20 -21.30 -3.40
N SER A 132 4.05 -21.16 -2.08
CA SER A 132 4.53 -22.15 -1.12
C SER A 132 3.89 -23.53 -1.32
N HIS A 133 2.58 -23.60 -1.60
CA HIS A 133 1.90 -24.86 -1.89
C HIS A 133 2.29 -25.49 -3.23
N SER A 134 2.81 -24.69 -4.16
CA SER A 134 3.26 -25.18 -5.47
C SER A 134 4.68 -25.79 -5.43
N ILE A 135 5.43 -25.57 -4.34
CA ILE A 135 6.76 -26.15 -4.15
C ILE A 135 6.61 -27.58 -3.61
N PRO A 136 7.16 -28.61 -4.27
CA PRO A 136 7.19 -29.96 -3.75
C PRO A 136 7.90 -29.99 -2.38
N HIS A 137 7.18 -30.36 -1.32
CA HIS A 137 7.80 -30.65 -0.03
C HIS A 137 8.70 -31.89 -0.17
N GLN A 138 10.00 -31.75 0.10
CA GLN A 138 10.96 -32.86 0.15
C GLN A 138 10.78 -33.77 1.39
N ASP A 139 9.71 -33.64 2.15
CA ASP A 139 9.43 -34.54 3.27
C ASP A 139 8.79 -35.82 2.74
N ASN A 140 9.64 -36.74 2.23
CA ASN A 140 9.47 -38.19 2.30
C ASN A 140 10.76 -38.85 1.80
N VAL A 141 11.70 -39.09 2.70
CA VAL A 141 12.67 -40.19 2.49
C VAL A 141 11.85 -41.48 2.60
N PRO A 142 11.71 -42.29 1.53
CA PRO A 142 11.06 -43.59 1.66
C PRO A 142 12.01 -44.48 2.45
N LYS A 143 11.69 -44.69 3.73
CA LYS A 143 12.15 -45.90 4.40
C LYS A 143 11.19 -47.00 4.03
N ASP A 144 11.75 -47.96 3.32
CA ASP A 144 11.26 -49.29 3.02
C ASP A 144 10.47 -49.46 1.72
N GLY A 145 10.92 -50.48 0.97
CA GLY A 145 10.47 -50.77 -0.38
C GLY A 145 9.15 -51.53 -0.34
N THR A 146 8.11 -50.94 -0.91
CA THR A 146 7.04 -51.70 -1.57
C THR A 146 6.42 -50.77 -2.61
N GLY A 147 6.44 -51.22 -3.87
CA GLY A 147 5.90 -50.49 -5.00
C GLY A 147 4.43 -50.16 -4.81
N GLY A 148 4.15 -48.87 -4.68
CA GLY A 148 2.85 -48.27 -4.90
C GLY A 148 3.12 -46.88 -5.44
N GLU A 149 2.67 -46.58 -6.65
CA GLU A 149 2.66 -45.23 -7.20
C GLU A 149 1.83 -44.33 -6.28
N ILE A 150 2.49 -43.66 -5.33
CA ILE A 150 1.89 -42.52 -4.63
C ILE A 150 2.01 -41.34 -5.58
N LEU A 151 1.10 -41.30 -6.55
CA LEU A 151 0.78 -40.07 -7.27
C LEU A 151 0.04 -39.19 -6.26
N ALA A 152 0.78 -38.55 -5.36
CA ALA A 152 0.23 -37.52 -4.52
C ALA A 152 -0.44 -36.50 -5.45
N SER A 153 -1.74 -36.33 -5.27
CA SER A 153 -2.57 -35.44 -6.06
C SER A 153 -2.20 -34.01 -5.72
N TYR A 154 -1.10 -33.53 -6.28
CA TYR A 154 -0.74 -32.12 -6.24
C TYR A 154 -1.67 -31.41 -7.22
N ALA A 155 -2.82 -30.92 -6.73
CA ALA A 155 -3.59 -29.96 -7.51
C ALA A 155 -2.66 -28.76 -7.74
N PRO A 156 -2.30 -28.43 -8.99
CA PRO A 156 -1.46 -27.27 -9.26
C PRO A 156 -2.22 -26.06 -8.73
N ALA A 157 -1.66 -25.35 -7.75
CA ALA A 157 -2.25 -24.12 -7.27
C ALA A 157 -2.42 -23.20 -8.48
N ASP A 158 -3.53 -22.47 -8.54
CA ASP A 158 -3.78 -21.54 -9.62
C ASP A 158 -2.97 -20.25 -9.40
N LEU A 159 -1.64 -20.41 -9.51
CA LEU A 159 -0.65 -19.37 -9.29
C LEU A 159 -0.83 -18.20 -10.26
N LEU A 160 -1.37 -18.47 -11.45
CA LEU A 160 -1.75 -17.43 -12.39
C LEU A 160 -2.87 -16.56 -11.83
N SER A 161 -3.93 -17.16 -11.29
CA SER A 161 -5.03 -16.40 -10.70
C SER A 161 -4.59 -15.58 -9.49
N SER A 162 -3.73 -16.09 -8.62
CA SER A 162 -3.23 -15.30 -7.49
C SER A 162 -2.25 -14.21 -7.90
N LEU A 163 -1.41 -14.44 -8.92
CA LEU A 163 -0.58 -13.39 -9.50
C LEU A 163 -1.42 -12.27 -10.10
N MET A 164 -2.46 -12.61 -10.87
CA MET A 164 -3.39 -11.63 -11.44
C MET A 164 -4.10 -10.85 -10.34
N ARG A 165 -4.58 -11.53 -9.29
CA ARG A 165 -5.22 -10.87 -8.14
C ARG A 165 -4.27 -9.90 -7.44
N PHE A 166 -3.02 -10.29 -7.19
CA PHE A 166 -2.00 -9.42 -6.61
C PHE A 166 -1.79 -8.17 -7.47
N GLN A 167 -1.67 -8.32 -8.79
CA GLN A 167 -1.43 -7.19 -9.69
C GLN A 167 -2.63 -6.25 -9.78
N GLU A 168 -3.84 -6.77 -9.83
CA GLU A 168 -5.06 -5.96 -9.81
C GLU A 168 -5.17 -5.14 -8.53
N LYS A 169 -4.85 -5.73 -7.37
CA LYS A 169 -4.84 -5.00 -6.10
C LYS A 169 -3.71 -3.98 -6.02
N LEU A 170 -2.54 -4.28 -6.59
CA LEU A 170 -1.43 -3.34 -6.65
C LEU A 170 -1.77 -2.13 -7.53
N GLU A 171 -2.34 -2.36 -8.71
CA GLU A 171 -2.79 -1.29 -9.61
C GLU A 171 -3.86 -0.43 -8.95
N ALA A 172 -4.89 -1.03 -8.36
CA ALA A 172 -5.94 -0.31 -7.66
C ALA A 172 -5.38 0.54 -6.49
N PHE A 173 -4.45 -0.01 -5.72
CA PHE A 173 -3.77 0.74 -4.66
C PHE A 173 -2.98 1.92 -5.23
N SER A 174 -2.19 1.71 -6.30
CA SER A 174 -1.39 2.75 -6.93
C SER A 174 -2.26 3.87 -7.52
N GLU A 175 -3.36 3.53 -8.19
CA GLU A 175 -4.30 4.47 -8.78
C GLU A 175 -4.95 5.35 -7.72
N VAL A 176 -5.56 4.74 -6.69
CA VAL A 176 -6.20 5.47 -5.59
C VAL A 176 -5.19 6.34 -4.84
N SER A 177 -3.99 5.82 -4.58
CA SER A 177 -2.93 6.57 -3.89
C SER A 177 -2.48 7.80 -4.68
N LEU A 178 -2.28 7.65 -6.00
CA LEU A 178 -1.89 8.76 -6.86
C LEU A 178 -2.98 9.82 -6.96
N GLN A 179 -4.23 9.39 -7.14
CA GLN A 179 -5.37 10.30 -7.23
C GLN A 179 -5.53 11.12 -5.94
N LYS A 180 -5.50 10.45 -4.78
CA LYS A 180 -5.56 11.12 -3.46
C LYS A 180 -4.39 12.10 -3.26
N TYR A 181 -3.19 11.76 -3.72
CA TYR A 181 -2.03 12.66 -3.67
C TYR A 181 -2.22 13.91 -4.55
N ILE A 182 -2.71 13.74 -5.78
CA ILE A 182 -3.01 14.86 -6.68
C ILE A 182 -4.05 15.80 -6.05
N ASP A 183 -5.11 15.23 -5.48
CA ASP A 183 -6.16 16.02 -4.82
C ASP A 183 -5.64 16.77 -3.59
N LEU A 184 -4.76 16.14 -2.80
CA LEU A 184 -4.06 16.80 -1.70
C LEU A 184 -3.21 17.97 -2.20
N GLN A 185 -2.44 17.79 -3.29
CA GLN A 185 -1.63 18.86 -3.87
C GLN A 185 -2.49 20.04 -4.36
N LYS A 186 -3.62 19.77 -5.01
CA LYS A 186 -4.58 20.79 -5.44
C LYS A 186 -5.13 21.58 -4.24
N ASN A 187 -5.52 20.88 -3.18
CA ASN A 187 -6.02 21.50 -1.95
C ASN A 187 -4.97 22.40 -1.30
N ILE A 188 -3.71 21.95 -1.21
CA ILE A 188 -2.59 22.75 -0.71
C ILE A 188 -2.38 23.99 -1.59
N GLY A 189 -2.42 23.84 -2.91
CA GLY A 189 -2.32 24.95 -3.86
C GLY A 189 -3.41 26.00 -3.65
N ALA A 190 -4.68 25.57 -3.61
CA ALA A 190 -5.81 26.46 -3.37
C ALA A 190 -5.72 27.19 -2.03
N ALA A 191 -5.25 26.51 -0.98
CA ALA A 191 -5.08 27.12 0.32
C ALA A 191 -3.95 28.15 0.36
N LYS A 192 -2.86 27.95 -0.40
CA LYS A 192 -1.81 28.97 -0.58
C LYS A 192 -2.38 30.22 -1.24
N GLU A 193 -3.08 30.08 -2.37
CA GLU A 193 -3.69 31.22 -3.10
C GLU A 193 -4.70 32.03 -2.26
N MET A 194 -5.38 31.37 -1.31
CA MET A 194 -6.29 32.05 -0.36
C MET A 194 -5.55 32.91 0.66
N ILE A 195 -4.31 32.54 1.03
CA ILE A 195 -3.46 33.33 1.93
C ILE A 195 -2.95 34.57 1.18
N TRP A 196 -2.39 34.40 -0.02
CA TRP A 196 -1.81 35.49 -0.81
C TRP A 196 -2.82 36.55 -1.28
N ARG A 197 -4.11 36.22 -1.40
CA ARG A 197 -5.17 37.20 -1.75
C ARG A 197 -5.64 38.08 -0.58
N LYS A 198 -5.21 37.79 0.65
CA LYS A 198 -5.61 38.54 1.86
C LYS A 198 -4.57 39.57 2.32
N ASP A 199 -3.38 39.55 1.71
CA ASP A 199 -2.33 40.56 1.88
C ASP A 199 -2.38 41.58 0.73
#